data_AF-A0A645JDH4-F1
#
_entry.id   AF-A0A645JDH4-F1
#
_cell.length_a   1.000
_cell.length_b   1.000
_cell.length_c   1.000
_cell.angle_alpha   90.00
_cell.angle_beta   90.00
_cell.angle_gamma   90.00
#
_symmetry.space_group_name_H-M   'P 1'
#
loop_
_entity.id
_entity.type
_entity.pdbx_description
1 polymer ?
#
loop_
_entity_poly.entity_id
_entity_poly.type
_entity_poly.pdbx_seq_one_letter_code
_entity_poly.pdbx_strand_id
1 'polypeptide(L)'
;MIGQLMRVPDACTVVRSSANGMAQHNVFTWGLDGPHFATLPALDTTSRILKQTLDDFMTESTPDMRRKFVEALFAMLGASGARTFTQMAERWTDTAGALLGAAWDLDPVTRKAVLAVAGSLASNGVESAMRWITADRNDTPEPKALPEA
;
A
#
# COMPACT_ATOMS: atom_id res chain seq x y z
N MET A 1 -4.83 7.70 -3.40
CA MET A 1 -5.02 6.45 -4.18
C MET A 1 -6.44 5.88 -4.18
N ILE A 2 -7.46 6.50 -3.55
CA ILE A 2 -8.82 5.91 -3.54
C ILE A 2 -9.43 5.90 -4.95
N GLY A 3 -10.01 4.75 -5.32
CA GLY A 3 -10.77 4.55 -6.56
C GLY A 3 -9.95 4.30 -7.83
N GLN A 4 -8.64 4.57 -7.82
CA GLN A 4 -7.79 4.55 -9.03
C GLN A 4 -7.50 3.16 -9.61
N LEU A 5 -7.77 2.08 -8.86
CA LEU A 5 -7.62 0.71 -9.35
C LEU A 5 -8.76 0.29 -10.29
N MET A 6 -9.91 0.95 -10.17
CA MET A 6 -11.04 0.80 -11.08
C MET A 6 -10.97 1.93 -12.11
N ARG A 7 -11.63 1.77 -13.27
CA ARG A 7 -11.75 2.85 -14.25
C ARG A 7 -12.38 4.07 -13.59
N VAL A 8 -11.55 5.08 -13.32
CA VAL A 8 -12.01 6.37 -12.81
C VAL A 8 -12.35 7.25 -14.01
N PRO A 9 -13.51 7.92 -14.02
CA PRO A 9 -13.80 8.95 -15.02
C PRO A 9 -12.71 10.02 -15.02
N ASP A 10 -12.54 10.72 -16.15
CA ASP A 10 -11.49 11.76 -16.31
C ASP A 10 -11.56 12.87 -15.24
N ALA A 11 -12.74 13.07 -14.63
CA ALA A 11 -12.92 13.93 -13.47
C ALA A 11 -12.86 13.14 -12.15
N CYS A 12 -11.78 13.30 -11.40
CA CYS A 12 -11.58 12.73 -10.07
C CYS A 12 -11.26 13.84 -9.07
N THR A 13 -11.92 13.83 -7.90
CA THR A 13 -11.56 14.70 -6.78
C THR A 13 -10.47 14.02 -5.94
N VAL A 14 -9.30 14.67 -5.85
CA VAL A 14 -8.23 14.20 -4.97
C VAL A 14 -8.43 14.80 -3.58
N VAL A 15 -8.65 13.94 -2.58
CA VAL A 15 -8.80 14.34 -1.18
C VAL A 15 -7.46 14.20 -0.46
N ARG A 16 -7.09 15.22 0.32
CA ARG A 16 -5.91 15.20 1.18
C ARG A 16 -6.11 14.17 2.29
N SER A 17 -5.10 13.33 2.53
CA SER A 17 -5.09 12.35 3.63
C SER A 17 -3.89 12.59 4.53
N SER A 18 -4.05 12.37 5.84
CA SER A 18 -2.96 12.33 6.82
C SER A 18 -2.21 11.00 6.84
N ALA A 19 -2.75 9.96 6.20
CA ALA A 19 -2.11 8.65 6.02
C ALA A 19 -1.46 8.52 4.64
N ASN A 20 -0.51 7.59 4.52
CA ASN A 20 0.21 7.28 3.27
C ASN A 20 -0.18 5.90 2.71
N GLY A 21 0.24 5.62 1.47
CA GLY A 21 0.06 4.29 0.86
C GLY A 21 -1.39 3.78 0.83
N MET A 22 -1.58 2.50 1.15
CA MET A 22 -2.90 1.88 1.26
C MET A 22 -3.65 2.33 2.49
N ALA A 23 -2.99 2.83 3.54
CA ALA A 23 -3.67 3.35 4.73
C ALA A 23 -4.56 4.57 4.41
N GLN A 24 -4.34 5.23 3.27
CA GLN A 24 -5.25 6.23 2.69
C GLN A 24 -6.67 5.69 2.41
N HIS A 25 -6.89 4.36 2.42
CA HIS A 25 -8.21 3.75 2.31
C HIS A 25 -9.11 3.99 3.53
N ASN A 26 -8.52 4.38 4.66
CA ASN A 26 -9.28 4.74 5.84
C ASN A 26 -9.85 6.15 5.68
N VAL A 27 -11.16 6.27 5.48
CA VAL A 27 -11.85 7.57 5.33
C VAL A 27 -11.66 8.50 6.53
N PHE A 28 -11.34 7.98 7.72
CA PHE A 28 -11.05 8.79 8.90
C PHE A 28 -9.70 9.53 8.83
N THR A 29 -8.85 9.21 7.86
CA THR A 29 -7.59 9.93 7.64
C THR A 29 -7.76 11.08 6.65
N TRP A 30 -8.96 11.26 6.07
CA TRP A 30 -9.23 12.30 5.10
C TRP A 30 -9.40 13.66 5.77
N GLY A 31 -8.73 14.67 5.22
CA GLY A 31 -8.82 16.04 5.69
C GLY A 31 -10.16 16.67 5.33
N LEU A 32 -10.67 17.50 6.23
CA LEU A 32 -11.84 18.33 6.02
C LEU A 32 -11.43 19.82 6.01
N ASP A 33 -12.14 20.60 5.22
CA ASP A 33 -12.15 22.06 5.24
C ASP A 33 -13.60 22.50 5.50
N GLY A 34 -13.92 22.72 6.78
CA GLY A 34 -15.29 22.91 7.24
C GLY A 34 -16.20 21.72 6.89
N PRO A 35 -17.34 21.92 6.20
CA PRO A 35 -18.25 20.84 5.79
C PRO A 35 -17.80 20.11 4.51
N HIS A 36 -16.62 20.42 3.96
CA HIS A 36 -16.12 19.89 2.69
C HIS A 36 -14.84 19.07 2.89
N PHE A 37 -14.50 18.23 1.92
CA PHE A 37 -13.18 17.59 1.91
C PHE A 37 -12.10 18.61 1.58
N ALA A 38 -10.97 18.54 2.28
CA ALA A 38 -9.78 19.26 1.89
C ALA A 38 -9.22 18.60 0.62
N THR A 39 -9.29 19.29 -0.51
CA THR A 39 -8.90 18.74 -1.82
C THR A 39 -7.47 19.12 -2.21
N LEU A 40 -6.92 18.37 -3.16
CA LEU A 40 -5.65 18.62 -3.82
C LEU A 40 -5.88 18.74 -5.34
N PRO A 41 -5.06 19.53 -6.05
CA PRO A 41 -5.21 19.68 -7.50
C PRO A 41 -4.83 18.41 -8.28
N ALA A 42 -3.99 17.55 -7.69
CA ALA A 42 -3.55 16.31 -8.33
C ALA A 42 -3.10 15.27 -7.29
N LEU A 43 -3.03 14.01 -7.73
CA LEU A 43 -2.39 12.91 -6.99
C LEU A 43 -0.91 13.22 -6.74
N ASP A 44 -0.32 12.59 -5.73
CA ASP A 44 1.13 12.61 -5.57
C ASP A 44 1.84 11.83 -6.71
N THR A 45 3.15 12.03 -6.86
CA THR A 45 3.94 11.43 -7.94
C THR A 45 3.90 9.89 -7.91
N THR A 46 4.00 9.28 -6.73
CA THR A 46 3.99 7.83 -6.57
C THR A 46 2.63 7.25 -6.97
N SER A 47 1.54 7.88 -6.55
CA SER A 47 0.17 7.53 -6.94
C SER A 47 -0.04 7.63 -8.45
N ARG A 48 0.51 8.67 -9.11
CA ARG A 48 0.45 8.80 -10.58
C ARG A 48 1.21 7.69 -11.29
N ILE A 49 2.42 7.36 -10.83
CA ILE A 49 3.26 6.30 -11.43
C ILE A 49 2.57 4.93 -11.29
N LEU A 50 2.01 4.63 -10.11
CA LEU A 50 1.29 3.40 -9.87
C LEU A 50 0.05 3.31 -10.76
N LYS A 51 -0.74 4.39 -10.85
CA LYS A 51 -1.91 4.47 -11.74
C LYS A 51 -1.52 4.20 -13.19
N GLN A 52 -0.53 4.93 -13.71
CA GLN A 52 -0.08 4.77 -15.10
C GLN A 52 0.38 3.34 -15.37
N THR A 53 1.15 2.75 -14.46
CA THR A 53 1.64 1.37 -14.61
C THR A 53 0.50 0.36 -14.69
N LEU A 54 -0.56 0.56 -13.90
CA LEU A 54 -1.74 -0.30 -13.94
C LEU A 54 -2.59 -0.05 -15.19
N ASP A 55 -2.74 1.20 -15.63
CA ASP A 55 -3.45 1.54 -16.86
C ASP A 55 -2.76 0.93 -18.09
N ASP A 56 -1.42 1.04 -18.17
CA ASP A 56 -0.60 0.42 -19.22
C ASP A 56 -0.84 -1.09 -19.23
N PHE A 57 -0.73 -1.74 -18.07
CA PHE A 57 -0.96 -3.17 -17.93
C PHE A 57 -2.38 -3.58 -18.34
N MET A 58 -3.41 -2.84 -17.90
CA MET A 58 -4.80 -3.17 -18.26
C MET A 58 -5.05 -3.03 -19.76
N THR A 59 -4.37 -2.09 -20.42
CA THR A 59 -4.46 -1.83 -21.86
C THR A 59 -3.73 -2.90 -22.68
N GLU A 60 -2.54 -3.31 -22.25
CA GLU A 60 -1.66 -4.21 -23.00
C GLU A 60 -1.85 -5.69 -22.65
N SER A 61 -2.53 -6.00 -21.54
CA SER A 61 -2.63 -7.37 -21.04
C SER A 61 -3.52 -8.29 -21.87
N THR A 62 -2.97 -9.44 -22.23
CA THR A 62 -3.72 -10.61 -22.70
C THR A 62 -4.35 -11.37 -21.54
N PRO A 63 -5.32 -12.28 -21.79
CA PRO A 63 -5.88 -13.14 -20.74
C PRO A 63 -4.82 -13.93 -19.96
N ASP A 64 -3.76 -14.42 -20.63
CA ASP A 64 -2.67 -15.14 -19.97
C ASP A 64 -1.84 -14.23 -19.05
N MET A 65 -1.57 -13.00 -19.48
CA MET A 65 -0.86 -11.99 -18.68
C MET A 65 -1.66 -11.62 -17.43
N ARG A 66 -2.99 -11.48 -17.55
CA ARG A 66 -3.88 -11.24 -16.41
C ARG A 66 -3.89 -12.40 -15.43
N ARG A 67 -3.92 -13.65 -15.94
CA ARG A 67 -3.80 -14.86 -15.11
C ARG A 67 -2.48 -14.85 -14.33
N LYS A 68 -1.35 -14.67 -15.03
CA LYS A 68 -0.01 -14.61 -14.41
C LYS A 68 0.11 -13.50 -13.37
N PHE A 69 -0.45 -12.33 -13.64
CA PHE A 69 -0.51 -11.22 -12.69
C PHE A 69 -1.25 -11.61 -11.41
N VAL A 70 -2.44 -12.19 -11.54
CA VAL A 70 -3.26 -12.62 -10.39
C VAL A 70 -2.55 -13.74 -9.62
N GLU A 71 -2.01 -14.74 -10.30
CA GLU A 71 -1.24 -15.82 -9.68
C GLU A 71 -0.03 -15.30 -8.91
N ALA A 72 0.76 -14.41 -9.50
CA ALA A 72 1.91 -13.81 -8.83
C ALA A 72 1.49 -12.97 -7.61
N LEU A 73 0.40 -12.21 -7.72
CA LEU A 73 -0.14 -11.43 -6.61
C LEU A 73 -0.59 -12.35 -5.47
N PHE A 74 -1.37 -13.39 -5.73
CA PHE A 74 -1.84 -14.28 -4.67
C PHE A 74 -0.74 -15.20 -4.13
N ALA A 75 0.24 -15.59 -4.94
CA ALA A 75 1.43 -16.30 -4.47
C ALA A 75 2.24 -15.43 -3.50
N MET A 76 2.42 -14.15 -3.81
CA MET A 76 3.03 -13.16 -2.91
C MET A 76 2.26 -13.06 -1.59
N LEU A 77 0.94 -12.82 -1.65
CA LEU A 77 0.10 -12.71 -0.45
C LEU A 77 0.18 -14.00 0.40
N GLY A 78 0.14 -15.17 -0.24
CA GLY A 78 0.16 -16.48 0.40
C GLY A 78 1.51 -16.90 0.98
N ALA A 79 2.63 -16.47 0.38
CA ALA A 79 3.99 -16.83 0.82
C ALA A 79 4.30 -16.36 2.25
N SER A 80 3.73 -15.22 2.65
CA SER A 80 3.87 -14.68 4.00
C SER A 80 3.15 -15.50 5.07
N GLY A 81 2.22 -16.38 4.69
CA GLY A 81 1.30 -17.04 5.62
C GLY A 81 0.44 -16.07 6.47
N ALA A 82 0.46 -14.78 6.13
CA ALA A 82 -0.21 -13.74 6.89
C ALA A 82 -1.72 -13.82 6.70
N ARG A 83 -2.47 -13.64 7.78
CA ARG A 83 -3.94 -13.60 7.74
C ARG A 83 -4.49 -12.18 7.58
N THR A 84 -3.63 -11.17 7.70
CA THR A 84 -3.99 -9.75 7.58
C THR A 84 -2.95 -8.99 6.77
N PHE A 85 -3.35 -7.86 6.18
CA PHE A 85 -2.42 -6.98 5.46
C PHE A 85 -1.28 -6.49 6.34
N THR A 86 -1.53 -6.19 7.62
CA THR A 86 -0.52 -5.77 8.59
C THR A 86 0.53 -6.85 8.84
N GLN A 87 0.11 -8.11 9.04
CA GLN A 87 1.06 -9.22 9.22
C GLN A 87 1.90 -9.47 7.98
N MET A 88 1.33 -9.33 6.79
CA MET A 88 2.08 -9.45 5.54
C MET A 88 3.14 -8.35 5.43
N ALA A 89 2.76 -7.16 5.85
CA ALA A 89 3.60 -5.99 5.91
C ALA A 89 4.82 -6.18 6.85
N GLU A 90 4.61 -6.84 7.99
CA GLU A 90 5.67 -7.24 8.93
C GLU A 90 6.57 -8.35 8.35
N ARG A 91 5.99 -9.25 7.55
CA ARG A 91 6.67 -10.39 6.90
C ARG A 91 7.05 -10.11 5.44
N TRP A 92 7.36 -8.86 5.12
CA TRP A 92 7.61 -8.43 3.74
C TRP A 92 8.85 -9.08 3.12
N THR A 93 9.84 -9.50 3.91
CA THR A 93 11.06 -10.19 3.45
C THR A 93 10.76 -11.58 2.91
N ASP A 94 9.90 -12.35 3.58
CA ASP A 94 9.43 -13.67 3.13
C ASP A 94 8.65 -13.54 1.82
N THR A 95 7.88 -12.46 1.74
CA THR A 95 7.04 -12.09 0.59
C THR A 95 7.88 -11.70 -0.64
N ALA A 96 9.03 -11.04 -0.43
CA ALA A 96 9.91 -10.57 -1.50
C ALA A 96 10.61 -11.72 -2.26
N GLY A 97 10.98 -12.79 -1.58
CA GLY A 97 11.63 -13.96 -2.21
C GLY A 97 10.69 -14.69 -3.17
N ALA A 98 9.44 -14.91 -2.77
CA ALA A 98 8.42 -15.53 -3.62
C ALA A 98 8.08 -14.67 -4.84
N LEU A 99 8.06 -13.34 -4.66
CA LEU A 99 7.88 -12.34 -5.71
C LEU A 99 8.96 -12.41 -6.78
N LEU A 100 10.23 -12.49 -6.36
CA LEU A 100 11.37 -12.57 -7.28
C LEU A 100 11.31 -13.85 -8.12
N GLY A 101 10.95 -14.98 -7.50
CA GLY A 101 10.74 -16.24 -8.20
C GLY A 101 9.60 -16.17 -9.21
N ALA A 102 8.45 -15.64 -8.81
CA ALA A 102 7.29 -15.48 -9.68
C ALA A 102 7.53 -14.47 -10.82
N ALA A 103 8.32 -13.42 -10.57
CA ALA A 103 8.60 -12.35 -11.51
C ALA A 103 9.56 -12.73 -12.64
N TRP A 104 10.34 -13.80 -12.48
CA TRP A 104 11.38 -14.19 -13.45
C TRP A 104 10.80 -14.54 -14.83
N ASP A 105 9.65 -15.23 -14.85
CA ASP A 105 8.99 -15.72 -16.07
C ASP A 105 7.86 -14.79 -16.57
N LEU A 106 7.72 -13.61 -15.96
CA LEU A 106 6.74 -12.61 -16.38
C LEU A 106 7.28 -11.78 -17.54
N ASP A 107 6.39 -11.49 -18.49
CA ASP A 107 6.63 -10.48 -19.51
C ASP A 107 6.86 -9.09 -18.89
N PRO A 108 7.49 -8.14 -19.61
CA PRO A 108 7.92 -6.88 -19.03
C PRO A 108 6.79 -6.04 -18.42
N VAL A 109 5.61 -5.98 -19.05
CA VAL A 109 4.50 -5.15 -18.57
C VAL A 109 3.82 -5.79 -17.36
N THR A 110 3.65 -7.11 -17.36
CA THR A 110 3.13 -7.86 -16.20
C THR A 110 4.10 -7.76 -15.02
N ARG A 111 5.41 -7.90 -15.27
CA ARG A 111 6.44 -7.76 -14.24
C ARG A 111 6.42 -6.37 -13.60
N LYS A 112 6.35 -5.32 -14.42
CA LYS A 112 6.26 -3.93 -13.96
C LYS A 112 5.01 -3.72 -13.09
N ALA A 113 3.86 -4.26 -13.50
CA ALA A 113 2.62 -4.19 -12.73
C ALA A 113 2.72 -4.92 -11.37
N VAL A 114 3.25 -6.15 -11.36
CA VAL A 114 3.45 -6.93 -10.14
C VAL A 114 4.38 -6.20 -9.16
N LEU A 115 5.51 -5.67 -9.64
CA LEU A 115 6.47 -4.93 -8.82
C LEU A 115 5.88 -3.62 -8.26
N ALA A 116 5.10 -2.90 -9.07
CA ALA A 116 4.46 -1.65 -8.63
C ALA A 116 3.44 -1.91 -7.50
N VAL A 117 2.61 -2.95 -7.64
CA VAL A 117 1.67 -3.36 -6.59
C VAL A 117 2.40 -3.85 -5.35
N ALA A 118 3.43 -4.68 -5.52
CA ALA A 118 4.26 -5.16 -4.41
C ALA A 118 4.87 -4.00 -3.60
N GLY A 119 5.46 -3.00 -4.28
CA GLY A 119 6.02 -1.82 -3.63
C GLY A 119 4.98 -0.98 -2.88
N SER A 120 3.79 -0.84 -3.44
CA SER A 120 2.66 -0.16 -2.78
C SER A 120 2.21 -0.89 -1.51
N LEU A 121 2.18 -2.22 -1.54
CA LEU A 121 1.83 -3.05 -0.38
C LEU A 121 2.91 -2.96 0.72
N ALA A 122 4.19 -3.08 0.35
CA ALA A 122 5.32 -3.01 1.28
C ALA A 122 5.42 -1.68 2.02
N SER A 123 5.06 -0.58 1.37
CA SER A 123 5.09 0.76 1.97
C SER A 123 4.16 0.88 3.20
N ASN A 124 3.10 0.05 3.31
CA ASN A 124 2.25 0.00 4.50
C ASN A 124 2.86 -0.77 5.67
N GLY A 125 3.81 -1.68 5.39
CA GLY A 125 4.41 -2.50 6.43
C GLY A 125 5.47 -1.80 7.21
N VAL A 126 6.27 -1.02 6.50
CA VAL A 126 7.21 -0.10 7.13
C VAL A 126 6.44 0.91 8.01
N GLU A 127 5.33 1.47 7.55
CA GLU A 127 4.58 2.49 8.31
C GLU A 127 3.76 1.92 9.48
N SER A 128 3.12 0.75 9.31
CA SER A 128 2.42 0.08 10.40
C SER A 128 3.41 -0.31 11.51
N ALA A 129 4.55 -0.92 11.15
CA ALA A 129 5.63 -1.23 12.09
C ALA A 129 6.21 0.04 12.74
N MET A 130 6.39 1.12 11.97
CA MET A 130 6.88 2.41 12.49
C MET A 130 5.92 3.00 13.52
N ARG A 131 4.60 2.92 13.29
CA ARG A 131 3.57 3.37 14.24
C ARG A 131 3.59 2.60 15.55
N TRP A 132 3.82 1.28 15.53
CA TRP A 132 4.00 0.49 16.76
C TRP A 132 5.31 0.84 17.48
N ILE A 133 6.44 0.92 16.77
CA ILE A 133 7.73 1.29 17.35
C ILE A 133 7.70 2.71 17.97
N THR A 134 6.99 3.65 17.34
CA THR A 134 6.83 5.01 17.89
C THR A 134 5.77 5.09 19.00
N ALA A 135 4.74 4.25 18.99
CA ALA A 135 3.78 4.14 20.08
C ALA A 135 4.42 3.50 21.33
N ASP A 136 5.23 2.45 21.16
CA ASP A 136 5.91 1.74 22.25
C ASP A 136 6.97 2.61 22.95
N ARG A 137 7.61 3.52 22.21
CA ARG A 137 8.56 4.51 22.77
C ARG A 137 7.88 5.55 23.67
N ASN A 138 6.58 5.78 23.53
CA ASN A 138 5.84 6.75 24.34
C ASN A 138 5.14 6.12 25.55
N ASP A 139 5.24 4.81 25.75
CA ASP A 139 4.56 4.08 26.83
C ASP A 139 5.54 3.50 27.87
N THR A 140 6.76 4.06 27.99
CA THR A 140 7.63 3.77 29.14
C THR A 140 7.15 4.60 30.33
N PRO A 141 6.55 4.02 31.38
CA PRO A 141 6.08 4.82 32.51
C PRO A 141 7.29 5.44 33.23
N GLU A 142 7.24 6.75 33.47
CA GLU A 142 8.20 7.42 34.35
C GLU A 142 8.16 6.75 35.74
N PRO A 143 9.32 6.49 36.37
CA PRO A 143 9.37 5.89 37.69
C PRO A 143 8.71 6.85 38.70
N LYS A 144 7.56 6.43 39.23
CA LYS A 144 6.82 7.18 40.26
C LYS A 144 7.69 7.29 41.51
N ALA A 145 8.13 8.51 41.83
CA ALA A 145 8.84 8.79 43.07
C ALA A 145 7.97 8.39 44.27
N LEU A 146 8.53 7.59 45.19
CA LEU A 146 7.88 7.21 46.44
C LEU A 146 7.86 8.41 47.38
N PRO A 147 6.74 8.69 48.08
CA PRO A 147 6.71 9.75 49.08
C PRO A 147 7.58 9.37 50.28
N GLU A 148 8.42 10.31 50.71
CA GLU A 148 9.21 10.19 51.93
C GLU A 148 8.28 10.16 53.16
N ALA A 149 8.63 9.31 54.12
CA ALA A 149 7.87 8.98 55.33
C ALA A 149 7.88 10.08 56.39
#